data_AF-A0A9W8JVQ4-F1
#
_entry.id   AF-A0A9W8JVQ4-F1
#
_cell.length_a   1.000
_cell.length_b   1.000
_cell.length_c   1.000
_cell.angle_alpha   90.00
_cell.angle_beta   90.00
_cell.angle_gamma   90.00
#
_symmetry.space_group_name_H-M   'P 1'
#
loop_
_entity.id
_entity.type
_entity.pdbx_description
1 polymer ?
#
loop_
_entity_poly.entity_id
_entity_poly.type
_entity_poly.pdbx_seq_one_letter_code
_entity_poly.pdbx_strand_id
1 'polypeptide(L)'
;MMFMCMDANFRLKNNLVSNYSQDPGLGIGWAYMVPRKPYEDYVVSQADDGDISTCVSFQAIAKANIKKANGLRVTGTGGLVCGRSEMILPVSIGNLQKGERYSNMDYVFGSAMKTVAVPLILISYDIACQWFINLFKRMNEHWPDSIKIPPSKTLIPAIPKLHEPMHQSAGHQVFSLNFIPGAGLSDCECLERVWAHHNALGNSTKTQGPGSRQDVLDDHFGFWNWQKYINLGRTLLRRYKAAVADRNIQREGHRGLSEPLEKELLLDWEAMCVEWDADNFPKSAKNPYETDGITISEAQVKKDLALEEQKRLAAGGVAFHETTAAGFLSYGLELEEVQRRIKRLVKETAKQTTDRKEGTLTEQRNLLRARLRNYEQLAYMYMLGLLQYQINLQRRNTSPPTLLPAASQPLVEPSSDKPEDSILWLPSSIPAQMREKVCQLGLPEMEDKLREAQCQDALESVRHILKIKTRMILFKNRNIRASAGGG
;
A
#
# COMPACT_ATOMS: atom_id res chain seq x y z
N MET A 1 9.92 27.34 0.04
CA MET A 1 10.20 25.91 -0.20
C MET A 1 10.22 25.60 -1.69
N MET A 2 11.32 25.05 -2.20
CA MET A 2 11.45 24.55 -3.58
C MET A 2 11.30 23.02 -3.60
N PHE A 3 10.68 22.48 -4.65
CA PHE A 3 10.40 21.06 -4.77
C PHE A 3 11.32 20.49 -5.84
N MET A 4 12.06 19.44 -5.51
CA MET A 4 12.96 18.75 -6.42
C MET A 4 12.53 17.29 -6.50
N CYS A 5 12.05 16.88 -7.67
CA CYS A 5 11.59 15.52 -7.90
C CYS A 5 12.65 14.78 -8.73
N MET A 6 13.08 13.62 -8.24
CA MET A 6 14.12 12.79 -8.82
C MET A 6 13.58 11.41 -9.15
N ASP A 7 14.05 10.83 -10.26
CA ASP A 7 13.71 9.50 -10.75
C ASP A 7 14.54 9.20 -12.03
N ALA A 8 14.54 7.94 -12.48
CA ALA A 8 15.28 7.42 -13.61
C ALA A 8 14.38 6.89 -14.74
N ASN A 9 14.71 7.28 -15.96
CA ASN A 9 14.05 6.81 -17.17
C ASN A 9 14.89 5.78 -17.93
N PHE A 10 14.40 4.54 -17.99
CA PHE A 10 15.07 3.43 -18.68
C PHE A 10 14.72 3.28 -20.17
N ARG A 11 13.92 4.19 -20.75
CA ARG A 11 13.58 4.16 -22.19
C ARG A 11 14.55 4.94 -23.06
N LEU A 12 15.21 5.96 -22.50
CA LEU A 12 16.19 6.79 -23.20
C LEU A 12 17.56 6.10 -23.30
N LYS A 13 17.61 4.96 -23.97
CA LYS A 13 18.83 4.14 -24.14
C LYS A 13 19.72 4.68 -25.25
N ASN A 14 21.00 4.30 -25.25
CA ASN A 14 21.91 4.56 -26.35
C ASN A 14 22.81 3.34 -26.59
N ASN A 15 22.86 2.89 -27.84
CA ASN A 15 23.72 1.80 -28.29
C ASN A 15 25.17 2.28 -28.39
N LEU A 16 26.11 1.35 -28.20
CA LEU A 16 27.53 1.65 -28.39
C LEU A 16 27.90 1.66 -29.89
N VAL A 17 27.51 2.72 -30.61
CA VAL A 17 27.68 2.83 -32.09
C VAL A 17 28.77 3.82 -32.52
N SER A 18 29.17 4.75 -31.65
CA SER A 18 30.22 5.76 -31.89
C SER A 18 30.88 6.17 -30.57
N ASN A 19 31.78 7.15 -30.58
CA ASN A 19 32.47 7.72 -29.43
C ASN A 19 32.53 9.26 -29.50
N TYR A 20 32.81 9.89 -28.36
CA TYR A 20 32.84 11.35 -28.22
C TYR A 20 33.97 12.05 -29.00
N SER A 21 34.98 11.32 -29.46
CA SER A 21 36.04 11.90 -30.31
C SER A 21 35.57 12.02 -31.77
N GLN A 22 34.72 11.11 -32.22
CA GLN A 22 34.12 11.12 -33.56
C GLN A 22 32.82 11.92 -33.63
N ASP A 23 32.07 11.96 -32.53
CA ASP A 23 30.83 12.71 -32.38
C ASP A 23 30.85 13.48 -31.05
N PRO A 24 31.60 14.61 -31.00
CA PRO A 24 31.58 15.51 -29.85
C PRO A 24 30.24 16.25 -29.81
N GLY A 25 29.67 16.43 -28.62
CA GLY A 25 28.48 17.27 -28.46
C GLY A 25 28.84 18.75 -28.48
N LEU A 26 27.94 19.59 -28.97
CA LEU A 26 28.15 21.03 -29.14
C LEU A 26 28.20 21.79 -27.80
N GLY A 27 27.40 21.38 -26.83
CA GLY A 27 27.19 22.11 -25.57
C GLY A 27 27.14 21.23 -24.33
N ILE A 28 27.92 20.13 -24.30
CA ILE A 28 27.88 19.16 -23.19
C ILE A 28 28.13 19.85 -21.84
N GLY A 29 27.12 19.84 -20.97
CA GLY A 29 27.21 20.47 -19.65
C GLY A 29 26.76 21.94 -19.60
N TRP A 30 26.29 22.53 -20.70
CA TRP A 30 25.90 23.94 -20.76
C TRP A 30 24.40 24.18 -20.55
N ALA A 31 23.57 23.15 -20.76
CA ALA A 31 22.11 23.23 -20.62
C ALA A 31 21.60 22.30 -19.51
N TYR A 32 20.98 21.15 -19.84
CA TYR A 32 20.30 20.28 -18.89
C TYR A 32 21.11 19.03 -18.56
N MET A 33 21.86 18.50 -19.53
CA MET A 33 22.79 17.40 -19.30
C MET A 33 23.96 17.83 -18.40
N VAL A 34 24.34 17.01 -17.41
CA VAL A 34 25.52 17.27 -16.56
C VAL A 34 26.83 17.27 -17.35
N PRO A 35 27.87 18.01 -16.92
CA PRO A 35 29.19 17.95 -17.55
C PRO A 35 29.74 16.53 -17.53
N ARG A 36 30.03 15.98 -18.73
CA ARG A 36 30.36 14.56 -18.91
C ARG A 36 31.56 14.09 -18.11
N LYS A 37 32.74 14.69 -18.30
CA LYS A 37 34.00 14.14 -17.75
C LYS A 37 33.94 14.03 -16.23
N PRO A 38 33.64 15.10 -15.47
CA PRO A 38 33.64 15.01 -14.01
C PRO A 38 32.53 14.08 -13.47
N TYR A 39 31.42 13.97 -14.20
CA TYR A 39 30.35 13.03 -13.87
C TYR A 39 30.78 11.57 -14.07
N GLU A 40 31.33 11.23 -15.23
CA GLU A 40 31.79 9.88 -15.54
C GLU A 40 32.93 9.46 -14.61
N ASP A 41 33.89 10.35 -14.33
CA ASP A 41 35.00 10.10 -13.39
C ASP A 41 34.48 9.78 -11.98
N TYR A 42 33.52 10.56 -11.48
CA TYR A 42 32.88 10.28 -10.18
C TYR A 42 32.14 8.94 -10.18
N VAL A 43 31.31 8.69 -11.19
CA VAL A 43 30.52 7.46 -11.28
C VAL A 43 31.40 6.20 -11.39
N VAL A 44 32.57 6.31 -12.03
CA VAL A 44 33.58 5.24 -12.09
C VAL A 44 34.27 5.06 -10.74
N SER A 45 34.57 6.14 -10.02
CA SER A 45 35.16 6.05 -8.68
C SER A 45 34.27 5.31 -7.66
N GLN A 46 32.97 5.26 -7.91
CA GLN A 46 31.96 4.57 -7.10
C GLN A 46 31.48 3.27 -7.77
N ALA A 47 32.32 2.61 -8.58
CA ALA A 47 31.92 1.43 -9.34
C ALA A 47 31.58 0.20 -8.48
N ASP A 48 32.17 0.11 -7.28
CA ASP A 48 31.99 -1.00 -6.34
C ASP A 48 30.77 -0.83 -5.40
N ASP A 49 30.10 0.33 -5.46
CA ASP A 49 28.89 0.57 -4.67
C ASP A 49 27.74 -0.33 -5.13
N GLY A 50 27.07 -0.95 -4.15
CA GLY A 50 25.94 -1.85 -4.38
C GLY A 50 24.71 -1.19 -5.00
N ASP A 51 23.79 -2.03 -5.48
CA ASP A 51 22.52 -1.59 -6.07
C ASP A 51 21.63 -0.82 -5.06
N ILE A 52 20.82 0.07 -5.62
CA ILE A 52 20.08 1.13 -4.95
C ILE A 52 19.04 0.70 -3.89
N SER A 53 18.48 -0.52 -3.93
CA SER A 53 17.35 -0.79 -3.02
C SER A 53 17.21 -2.20 -2.45
N THR A 54 16.77 -2.21 -1.19
CA THR A 54 16.26 -3.38 -0.48
C THR A 54 14.73 -3.40 -0.36
N CYS A 55 14.02 -2.38 -0.87
CA CYS A 55 12.55 -2.36 -0.88
C CYS A 55 12.03 -3.41 -1.87
N VAL A 56 11.20 -4.34 -1.37
CA VAL A 56 10.73 -5.54 -2.09
C VAL A 56 10.14 -5.22 -3.48
N SER A 57 9.37 -4.14 -3.56
CA SER A 57 8.69 -3.66 -4.78
C SER A 57 9.66 -3.17 -5.86
N PHE A 58 10.75 -2.50 -5.46
CA PHE A 58 11.72 -1.88 -6.37
C PHE A 58 12.86 -2.82 -6.79
N GLN A 59 13.18 -3.83 -5.97
CA GLN A 59 14.19 -4.83 -6.31
C GLN A 59 13.87 -5.59 -7.61
N ALA A 60 12.60 -5.91 -7.84
CA ALA A 60 12.17 -6.63 -9.03
C ALA A 60 12.39 -5.79 -10.31
N ILE A 61 12.10 -4.49 -10.23
CA ILE A 61 12.24 -3.53 -11.35
C ILE A 61 13.73 -3.29 -11.64
N ALA A 62 14.53 -3.04 -10.60
CA ALA A 62 15.97 -2.83 -10.73
C ALA A 62 16.68 -4.03 -11.39
N LYS A 63 16.38 -5.26 -10.93
CA LYS A 63 16.96 -6.49 -11.50
C LYS A 63 16.56 -6.73 -12.97
N ALA A 64 15.34 -6.36 -13.36
CA ALA A 64 14.88 -6.50 -14.74
C ALA A 64 15.61 -5.54 -15.70
N ASN A 65 15.93 -4.33 -15.23
CA ASN A 65 16.61 -3.30 -16.03
C ASN A 65 18.11 -3.60 -16.22
N ILE A 66 18.78 -4.18 -15.21
CA ILE A 66 20.21 -4.56 -15.28
C ILE A 66 20.46 -5.68 -16.32
N LYS A 67 19.54 -6.65 -16.45
CA LYS A 67 19.69 -7.80 -17.37
C LYS A 67 19.73 -7.42 -18.87
N LYS A 68 19.39 -6.18 -19.25
CA LYS A 68 19.33 -5.72 -20.65
C LYS A 68 20.40 -4.68 -21.02
N ALA A 69 21.55 -4.68 -20.34
CA ALA A 69 22.60 -3.67 -20.51
C ALA A 69 23.65 -3.97 -21.60
N ASN A 70 23.80 -5.23 -22.04
CA ASN A 70 24.84 -5.61 -23.00
C ASN A 70 24.67 -4.89 -24.35
N GLY A 71 25.75 -4.26 -24.84
CA GLY A 71 25.77 -3.50 -26.10
C GLY A 71 25.28 -2.05 -26.00
N LEU A 72 24.93 -1.58 -24.80
CA LEU A 72 24.50 -0.19 -24.56
C LEU A 72 25.64 0.64 -23.97
N ARG A 73 25.79 1.88 -24.45
CA ARG A 73 26.59 2.93 -23.79
C ARG A 73 25.82 3.53 -22.62
N VAL A 74 24.51 3.70 -22.79
CA VAL A 74 23.60 4.32 -21.82
C VAL A 74 22.38 3.42 -21.66
N THR A 75 22.10 2.99 -20.43
CA THR A 75 20.95 2.15 -20.09
C THR A 75 19.67 2.94 -19.81
N GLY A 76 19.81 4.25 -19.59
CA GLY A 76 18.72 5.18 -19.28
C GLY A 76 19.25 6.55 -18.89
N THR A 77 18.39 7.43 -18.37
CA THR A 77 18.76 8.76 -17.88
C THR A 77 18.16 9.01 -16.51
N GLY A 78 18.97 9.43 -15.54
CA GLY A 78 18.50 9.98 -14.27
C GLY A 78 18.22 11.46 -14.43
N GLY A 79 17.20 11.97 -13.75
CA GLY A 79 16.83 13.38 -13.86
C GLY A 79 16.32 13.97 -12.57
N LEU A 80 16.33 15.30 -12.54
CA LEU A 80 15.74 16.10 -11.48
C LEU A 80 15.01 17.30 -12.07
N VAL A 81 13.77 17.52 -11.64
CA VAL A 81 12.93 18.65 -12.08
C VAL A 81 12.31 19.40 -10.92
N CYS A 82 11.84 20.61 -11.19
CA CYS A 82 11.02 21.36 -10.23
C CYS A 82 9.65 20.70 -10.06
N GLY A 83 9.31 20.23 -8.86
CA GLY A 83 8.04 19.58 -8.56
C GLY A 83 6.79 20.44 -8.79
N ARG A 84 6.94 21.77 -8.81
CA ARG A 84 5.82 22.70 -8.96
C ARG A 84 5.57 23.13 -10.41
N SER A 85 6.64 23.50 -11.13
CA SER A 85 6.56 23.96 -12.52
C SER A 85 6.76 22.84 -13.53
N GLU A 86 7.27 21.68 -13.09
CA GLU A 86 7.71 20.57 -13.95
C GLU A 86 8.81 20.99 -14.92
N MET A 87 9.50 22.10 -14.65
CA MET A 87 10.64 22.55 -15.43
C MET A 87 11.89 21.78 -15.05
N ILE A 88 12.66 21.42 -16.05
CA ILE A 88 13.95 20.76 -15.91
C ILE A 88 14.97 21.81 -15.46
N LEU A 89 15.75 21.47 -14.44
CA LEU A 89 16.74 22.36 -13.86
C LEU A 89 18.02 22.34 -14.71
N PRO A 90 18.83 23.40 -14.68
CA PRO A 90 20.12 23.37 -15.36
C PRO A 90 21.00 22.25 -14.78
N VAL A 91 21.74 21.56 -15.64
CA VAL A 91 22.66 20.46 -15.29
C VAL A 91 22.06 19.45 -14.29
N SER A 92 20.82 19.04 -14.55
CA SER A 92 20.03 18.14 -13.69
C SER A 92 19.66 16.81 -14.35
N ILE A 93 20.24 16.49 -15.52
CA ILE A 93 20.02 15.22 -16.23
C ILE A 93 21.37 14.50 -16.42
N GLY A 94 21.42 13.21 -16.07
CA GLY A 94 22.61 12.37 -16.16
C GLY A 94 22.36 11.06 -16.92
N ASN A 95 23.30 10.66 -17.77
CA ASN A 95 23.26 9.34 -18.40
C ASN A 95 23.53 8.24 -17.36
N LEU A 96 22.78 7.15 -17.42
CA LEU A 96 22.95 5.96 -16.58
C LEU A 96 23.77 4.91 -17.33
N GLN A 97 24.91 4.49 -16.75
CA GLN A 97 25.81 3.52 -17.39
C GLN A 97 25.38 2.07 -17.14
N LYS A 98 24.86 1.76 -15.95
CA LYS A 98 24.50 0.40 -15.54
C LYS A 98 23.26 0.42 -14.64
N GLY A 99 22.16 0.90 -15.19
CA GLY A 99 20.96 1.19 -14.43
C GLY A 99 21.13 2.40 -13.51
N GLU A 100 20.14 2.62 -12.67
CA GLU A 100 20.16 3.69 -11.68
C GLU A 100 21.05 3.28 -10.49
N ARG A 101 22.03 4.12 -10.16
CA ARG A 101 22.93 3.95 -8.99
C ARG A 101 22.96 5.21 -8.13
N TYR A 102 23.27 5.05 -6.84
CA TYR A 102 23.37 6.20 -5.93
C TYR A 102 24.33 7.24 -6.45
N SER A 103 25.50 6.84 -6.98
CA SER A 103 26.46 7.76 -7.59
C SER A 103 25.87 8.56 -8.77
N ASN A 104 25.04 7.93 -9.61
CA ASN A 104 24.37 8.64 -10.71
C ASN A 104 23.43 9.73 -10.17
N MET A 105 22.54 9.36 -9.23
CA MET A 105 21.51 10.26 -8.71
C MET A 105 22.07 11.32 -7.75
N ASP A 106 23.09 10.99 -6.96
CA ASP A 106 23.83 11.91 -6.11
C ASP A 106 24.46 13.03 -6.92
N TYR A 107 25.16 12.69 -8.01
CA TYR A 107 25.82 13.70 -8.82
C TYR A 107 24.83 14.61 -9.53
N VAL A 108 23.73 14.04 -10.06
CA VAL A 108 22.63 14.80 -10.66
C VAL A 108 22.01 15.76 -9.64
N PHE A 109 21.74 15.28 -8.43
CA PHE A 109 21.20 16.10 -7.35
C PHE A 109 22.16 17.22 -6.95
N GLY A 110 23.42 16.90 -6.61
CA GLY A 110 24.43 17.87 -6.22
C GLY A 110 24.70 18.93 -7.31
N SER A 111 24.71 18.54 -8.58
CA SER A 111 24.87 19.46 -9.71
C SER A 111 23.71 20.46 -9.80
N ALA A 112 22.46 19.98 -9.75
CA ALA A 112 21.28 20.83 -9.80
C ALA A 112 21.24 21.80 -8.62
N MET A 113 21.63 21.34 -7.43
CA MET A 113 21.63 22.10 -6.18
C MET A 113 22.50 23.35 -6.19
N LYS A 114 23.51 23.42 -7.07
CA LYS A 114 24.35 24.62 -7.23
C LYS A 114 23.60 25.82 -7.78
N THR A 115 22.58 25.57 -8.60
CA THR A 115 21.77 26.62 -9.24
C THR A 115 20.62 27.10 -8.36
N VAL A 116 20.43 26.46 -7.21
CA VAL A 116 19.29 26.69 -6.34
C VAL A 116 19.68 27.63 -5.20
N ALA A 117 19.08 28.82 -5.21
CA ALA A 117 19.26 29.85 -4.19
C ALA A 117 18.30 29.73 -2.99
N VAL A 118 17.26 28.88 -3.09
CA VAL A 118 16.26 28.73 -2.04
C VAL A 118 16.81 27.83 -0.92
N PRO A 119 16.74 28.25 0.36
CA PRO A 119 17.32 27.47 1.47
C PRO A 119 16.49 26.25 1.85
N LEU A 120 15.15 26.33 1.75
CA LEU A 120 14.25 25.24 2.12
C LEU A 120 13.85 24.41 0.90
N ILE A 121 14.23 23.13 0.88
CA ILE A 121 14.08 22.24 -0.27
C ILE A 121 13.39 20.95 0.15
N LEU A 122 12.29 20.62 -0.53
CA LEU A 122 11.65 19.33 -0.46
C LEU A 122 12.19 18.45 -1.60
N ILE A 123 12.74 17.30 -1.25
CA ILE A 123 13.28 16.33 -2.19
C ILE A 123 12.32 15.16 -2.27
N SER A 124 11.74 14.94 -3.44
CA SER A 124 10.89 13.80 -3.69
C SER A 124 11.62 12.76 -4.51
N TYR A 125 11.69 11.55 -4.00
CA TYR A 125 12.35 10.42 -4.66
C TYR A 125 11.70 9.12 -4.18
N ASP A 126 11.45 8.19 -5.10
CA ASP A 126 10.80 6.90 -4.83
C ASP A 126 11.41 6.18 -3.63
N ILE A 127 12.74 6.20 -3.53
CA ILE A 127 13.50 5.51 -2.49
C ILE A 127 14.08 6.48 -1.45
N ALA A 128 13.45 7.63 -1.23
CA ALA A 128 13.95 8.63 -0.27
C ALA A 128 14.24 8.01 1.11
N CYS A 129 13.45 7.03 1.54
CA CYS A 129 13.65 6.28 2.78
C CYS A 129 14.97 5.49 2.86
N GLN A 130 15.67 5.26 1.76
CA GLN A 130 16.98 4.60 1.73
C GLN A 130 18.09 5.57 1.31
N TRP A 131 17.81 6.32 0.25
CA TRP A 131 18.77 7.24 -0.34
C TRP A 131 19.09 8.41 0.59
N PHE A 132 18.07 9.02 1.22
CA PHE A 132 18.22 10.24 2.01
C PHE A 132 18.91 9.98 3.36
N ILE A 133 18.63 8.83 4.00
CA ILE A 133 19.24 8.46 5.29
C ILE A 133 20.78 8.48 5.19
N ASN A 134 21.32 8.00 4.07
CA ASN A 134 22.76 7.93 3.84
C ASN A 134 23.31 9.10 3.01
N LEU A 135 22.49 10.09 2.65
CA LEU A 135 22.87 11.18 1.75
C LEU A 135 24.04 12.00 2.31
N PHE A 136 23.93 12.47 3.56
CA PHE A 136 24.96 13.31 4.17
C PHE A 136 26.28 12.57 4.36
N LYS A 137 26.22 11.26 4.64
CA LYS A 137 27.41 10.41 4.70
C LYS A 137 28.11 10.36 3.33
N ARG A 138 27.37 10.01 2.26
CA ARG A 138 27.92 9.99 0.90
C ARG A 138 28.44 11.35 0.45
N MET A 139 27.74 12.43 0.82
CA MET A 139 28.16 13.80 0.51
C MET A 139 29.51 14.16 1.14
N ASN A 140 29.77 13.71 2.36
CA ASN A 140 31.02 14.00 3.05
C ASN A 140 32.17 13.10 2.58
N GLU A 141 31.90 11.80 2.37
CA GLU A 141 32.91 10.78 2.11
C GLU A 141 33.28 10.65 0.62
N HIS A 142 32.33 10.87 -0.29
CA HIS A 142 32.49 10.50 -1.70
C HIS A 142 32.29 11.65 -2.69
N TRP A 143 31.44 12.62 -2.37
CA TRP A 143 31.12 13.66 -3.36
C TRP A 143 32.31 14.59 -3.64
N PRO A 144 32.57 14.92 -4.91
CA PRO A 144 33.49 15.99 -5.27
C PRO A 144 33.04 17.32 -4.65
N ASP A 145 34.00 18.14 -4.21
CA ASP A 145 33.72 19.47 -3.65
C ASP A 145 32.92 20.36 -4.60
N SER A 146 33.06 20.12 -5.91
CA SER A 146 32.35 20.86 -6.94
C SER A 146 30.83 20.69 -6.89
N ILE A 147 30.28 19.66 -6.25
CA ILE A 147 28.83 19.38 -6.17
C ILE A 147 28.29 19.31 -4.74
N LYS A 148 29.11 19.56 -3.72
CA LYS A 148 28.68 19.55 -2.32
C LYS A 148 27.62 20.62 -2.05
N ILE A 149 26.66 20.27 -1.22
CA ILE A 149 25.54 21.15 -0.87
C ILE A 149 25.96 22.07 0.27
N PRO A 150 25.70 23.39 0.18
CA PRO A 150 25.97 24.30 1.27
C PRO A 150 25.19 23.93 2.54
N PRO A 151 25.78 24.05 3.74
CA PRO A 151 25.12 23.73 5.01
C PRO A 151 23.94 24.66 5.33
N SER A 152 23.81 25.79 4.62
CA SER A 152 22.68 26.72 4.74
C SER A 152 21.36 26.20 4.15
N LYS A 153 21.35 25.00 3.56
CA LYS A 153 20.17 24.41 2.92
C LYS A 153 19.55 23.34 3.81
N THR A 154 18.25 23.49 4.07
CA THR A 154 17.44 22.52 4.79
C THR A 154 16.74 21.61 3.79
N LEU A 155 16.97 20.31 3.92
CA LEU A 155 16.44 19.29 3.02
C LEU A 155 15.34 18.49 3.73
N ILE A 156 14.17 18.38 3.11
CA ILE A 156 13.03 17.60 3.59
C ILE A 156 12.79 16.44 2.63
N PRO A 157 12.97 15.18 3.04
CA PRO A 157 12.73 14.03 2.18
C PRO A 157 11.24 13.73 2.06
N ALA A 158 10.82 13.29 0.87
CA ALA A 158 9.47 12.87 0.58
C ALA A 158 9.45 11.71 -0.43
N ILE A 159 8.44 10.86 -0.34
CA ILE A 159 8.17 9.83 -1.36
C ILE A 159 6.96 10.27 -2.19
N PRO A 160 7.01 10.19 -3.53
CA PRO A 160 5.87 10.50 -4.38
C PRO A 160 4.61 9.70 -4.00
N LYS A 161 3.42 10.30 -4.14
CA LYS A 161 2.17 9.75 -3.58
C LYS A 161 1.75 8.40 -4.18
N LEU A 162 2.11 8.10 -5.42
CA LEU A 162 1.83 6.82 -6.08
C LEU A 162 2.71 5.70 -5.53
N HIS A 163 3.95 6.04 -5.15
CA HIS A 163 4.96 5.10 -4.73
C HIS A 163 4.91 4.83 -3.23
N GLU A 164 4.54 5.82 -2.41
CA GLU A 164 4.50 5.72 -0.94
C GLU A 164 3.77 4.48 -0.41
N PRO A 165 2.58 4.08 -0.92
CA PRO A 165 1.90 2.87 -0.47
C PRO A 165 2.67 1.56 -0.72
N MET A 166 3.63 1.55 -1.66
CA MET A 166 4.45 0.38 -1.98
C MET A 166 5.61 0.15 -1.00
N HIS A 167 5.85 1.07 -0.06
CA HIS A 167 6.93 0.93 0.92
C HIS A 167 6.50 0.12 2.15
N GLN A 168 5.20 0.07 2.49
CA GLN A 168 4.59 -0.77 3.55
C GLN A 168 5.41 -0.91 4.87
N SER A 169 6.29 0.03 5.21
CA SER A 169 7.13 -0.10 6.40
C SER A 169 6.69 0.90 7.48
N ALA A 170 6.75 0.47 8.73
CA ALA A 170 6.53 1.34 9.88
C ALA A 170 7.40 2.60 9.79
N GLY A 171 6.86 3.76 10.21
CA GLY A 171 7.56 5.04 10.20
C GLY A 171 7.61 5.78 8.85
N HIS A 172 6.94 5.33 7.79
CA HIS A 172 6.94 6.03 6.49
C HIS A 172 6.13 7.33 6.46
N GLN A 173 5.35 7.63 7.49
CA GLN A 173 4.58 8.87 7.61
C GLN A 173 5.48 10.11 7.52
N VAL A 174 6.74 10.03 7.97
CA VAL A 174 7.73 11.12 7.87
C VAL A 174 8.07 11.52 6.43
N PHE A 175 7.86 10.62 5.46
CA PHE A 175 8.09 10.86 4.04
C PHE A 175 6.81 11.21 3.27
N SER A 176 5.65 11.18 3.93
CA SER A 176 4.36 11.36 3.26
C SER A 176 4.11 12.83 2.94
N LEU A 177 3.90 13.13 1.65
CA LEU A 177 3.53 14.47 1.19
C LEU A 177 2.22 15.00 1.80
N ASN A 178 1.38 14.14 2.39
CA ASN A 178 0.17 14.57 3.06
C ASN A 178 0.44 15.20 4.43
N PHE A 179 1.60 14.91 5.03
CA PHE A 179 1.98 15.33 6.39
C PHE A 179 3.18 16.28 6.39
N ILE A 180 3.61 16.77 5.23
CA ILE A 180 4.71 17.75 5.12
C ILE A 180 4.13 19.16 4.96
N PRO A 181 4.37 20.08 5.91
CA PRO A 181 3.93 21.47 5.80
C PRO A 181 4.37 22.13 4.49
N GLY A 182 3.44 22.79 3.82
CA GLY A 182 3.70 23.48 2.55
C GLY A 182 3.74 22.58 1.31
N ALA A 183 3.62 21.24 1.46
CA ALA A 183 3.43 20.30 0.35
C ALA A 183 2.09 20.52 -0.38
N GLY A 184 1.04 20.83 0.38
CA GLY A 184 -0.32 20.99 -0.13
C GLY A 184 -0.81 19.70 -0.81
N LEU A 185 -1.48 19.84 -1.96
CA LEU A 185 -1.94 18.70 -2.76
C LEU A 185 -0.93 18.24 -3.83
N SER A 186 0.36 18.57 -3.67
CA SER A 186 1.39 18.13 -4.61
C SER A 186 1.53 16.60 -4.58
N ASP A 187 1.62 15.97 -5.75
CA ASP A 187 1.83 14.52 -5.89
C ASP A 187 3.32 14.15 -5.99
N CYS A 188 4.14 15.09 -6.47
CA CYS A 188 5.54 14.92 -6.83
C CYS A 188 5.83 13.86 -7.90
N GLU A 189 4.80 13.39 -8.61
CA GLU A 189 4.85 12.45 -9.75
C GLU A 189 5.24 13.13 -11.07
N CYS A 190 5.82 14.32 -10.99
CA CYS A 190 6.01 15.18 -12.14
C CYS A 190 7.08 14.67 -13.10
N LEU A 191 8.09 13.95 -12.61
CA LEU A 191 9.17 13.44 -13.44
C LEU A 191 8.66 12.37 -14.41
N GLU A 192 7.74 11.52 -13.98
CA GLU A 192 7.07 10.55 -14.84
C GLU A 192 6.28 11.22 -15.98
N ARG A 193 5.68 12.38 -15.73
CA ARG A 193 5.01 13.19 -16.77
C ARG A 193 6.01 13.78 -17.76
N VAL A 194 7.19 14.21 -17.28
CA VAL A 194 8.28 14.67 -18.14
C VAL A 194 8.78 13.50 -19.00
N TRP A 195 9.01 12.33 -18.41
CA TRP A 195 9.43 11.12 -19.11
C TRP A 195 8.43 10.66 -20.15
N ALA A 196 7.14 10.66 -19.85
CA ALA A 196 6.10 10.26 -20.80
C ALA A 196 6.22 11.00 -22.14
N HIS A 197 6.56 12.30 -22.12
CA HIS A 197 6.74 13.09 -23.34
C HIS A 197 8.08 12.79 -24.04
N HIS A 198 9.17 12.67 -23.29
CA HIS A 198 10.51 12.46 -23.86
C HIS A 198 10.75 11.00 -24.30
N ASN A 199 9.94 10.04 -23.82
CA ASN A 199 10.02 8.64 -24.20
C ASN A 199 9.87 8.40 -25.71
N ALA A 200 9.21 9.31 -26.43
CA ALA A 200 9.13 9.29 -27.89
C ALA A 200 10.52 9.38 -28.57
N LEU A 201 11.50 10.02 -27.90
CA LEU A 201 12.88 10.15 -28.38
C LEU A 201 13.69 8.86 -28.19
N GLY A 202 13.17 7.90 -27.43
CA GLY A 202 13.91 6.70 -27.05
C GLY A 202 14.42 5.91 -28.25
N ASN A 203 13.65 5.79 -29.33
CA ASN A 203 14.07 5.08 -30.53
C ASN A 203 14.99 5.93 -31.44
N SER A 204 14.68 7.21 -31.63
CA SER A 204 15.46 8.08 -32.52
C SER A 204 16.86 8.37 -31.98
N THR A 205 17.00 8.51 -30.67
CA THR A 205 18.29 8.76 -30.00
C THR A 205 19.08 7.48 -29.71
N LYS A 206 18.46 6.31 -29.86
CA LYS A 206 19.07 5.02 -29.52
C LYS A 206 20.33 4.71 -30.32
N THR A 207 20.31 5.03 -31.61
CA THR A 207 21.38 4.73 -32.56
C THR A 207 22.19 5.96 -32.95
N GLN A 208 21.97 7.09 -32.29
CA GLN A 208 22.78 8.29 -32.49
C GLN A 208 24.15 8.14 -31.81
N GLY A 209 25.13 8.87 -32.33
CA GLY A 209 26.37 9.08 -31.62
C GLY A 209 26.13 9.80 -30.27
N PRO A 210 27.09 9.71 -29.35
CA PRO A 210 26.89 10.16 -27.98
C PRO A 210 26.81 11.69 -27.82
N GLY A 211 27.46 12.47 -28.69
CA GLY A 211 27.40 13.93 -28.71
C GLY A 211 26.09 14.42 -29.32
N SER A 212 25.80 13.98 -30.54
CA SER A 212 24.54 14.28 -31.25
C SER A 212 23.30 13.93 -30.41
N ARG A 213 23.33 12.79 -29.71
CA ARG A 213 22.25 12.40 -28.78
C ARG A 213 22.05 13.42 -27.66
N GLN A 214 23.12 13.92 -27.05
CA GLN A 214 23.01 14.89 -25.96
C GLN A 214 22.43 16.20 -26.45
N ASP A 215 22.88 16.69 -27.60
CA ASP A 215 22.37 17.93 -28.20
C ASP A 215 20.86 17.81 -28.52
N VAL A 216 20.41 16.67 -29.08
CA VAL A 216 18.98 16.41 -29.30
C VAL A 216 18.18 16.39 -28.00
N LEU A 217 18.70 15.73 -26.95
CA LEU A 217 18.01 15.70 -25.66
C LEU A 217 17.92 17.09 -25.03
N ASP A 218 19.01 17.86 -25.02
CA ASP A 218 19.03 19.22 -24.49
C ASP A 218 18.05 20.14 -25.24
N ASP A 219 17.95 20.03 -26.57
CA ASP A 219 16.97 20.79 -27.38
C ASP A 219 15.52 20.47 -26.98
N HIS A 220 15.20 19.18 -26.87
CA HIS A 220 13.85 18.75 -26.46
C HIS A 220 13.51 19.15 -25.02
N PHE A 221 14.46 19.05 -24.09
CA PHE A 221 14.29 19.54 -22.72
C PHE A 221 14.11 21.07 -22.70
N GLY A 222 14.82 21.78 -23.58
CA GLY A 222 14.67 23.22 -23.80
C GLY A 222 13.27 23.59 -24.28
N PHE A 223 12.77 22.88 -25.27
CA PHE A 223 11.41 23.05 -25.78
C PHE A 223 10.35 22.77 -24.70
N TRP A 224 10.51 21.71 -23.91
CA TRP A 224 9.64 21.42 -22.77
C TRP A 224 9.59 22.60 -21.79
N ASN A 225 10.75 23.12 -21.39
CA ASN A 225 10.84 24.27 -20.49
C ASN A 225 10.21 25.53 -21.09
N TRP A 226 10.43 25.80 -22.38
CA TRP A 226 9.78 26.90 -23.09
C TRP A 226 8.26 26.76 -23.05
N GLN A 227 7.72 25.57 -23.31
CA GLN A 227 6.28 25.30 -23.20
C GLN A 227 5.75 25.52 -21.78
N LYS A 228 6.49 25.11 -20.74
CA LYS A 228 6.11 25.38 -19.34
C LYS A 228 6.10 26.89 -19.06
N TYR A 229 7.11 27.61 -19.53
CA TYR A 229 7.26 29.04 -19.31
C TYR A 229 6.11 29.84 -19.93
N ILE A 230 5.82 29.65 -21.23
CA ILE A 230 4.75 30.40 -21.92
C ILE A 230 3.35 30.08 -21.37
N ASN A 231 3.16 28.89 -20.79
CA ASN A 231 1.88 28.47 -20.20
C ASN A 231 1.78 28.73 -18.70
N LEU A 232 2.82 29.29 -18.06
CA LEU A 232 2.92 29.39 -16.61
C LEU A 232 1.78 30.22 -16.03
N GLY A 233 1.52 31.41 -16.57
CA GLY A 233 0.46 32.30 -16.08
C GLY A 233 -0.93 31.66 -16.11
N ARG A 234 -1.30 31.03 -17.25
CA ARG A 234 -2.57 30.31 -17.39
C ARG A 234 -2.67 29.13 -16.41
N THR A 235 -1.57 28.40 -16.23
CA THR A 235 -1.51 27.26 -15.31
C THR A 235 -1.68 27.69 -13.86
N LEU A 236 -0.97 28.75 -13.44
CA LEU A 236 -1.04 29.29 -12.09
C LEU A 236 -2.43 29.84 -11.76
N LEU A 237 -3.05 30.61 -12.67
CA LEU A 237 -4.40 31.14 -12.47
C LEU A 237 -5.43 30.02 -12.28
N ARG A 238 -5.36 28.99 -13.12
CA ARG A 238 -6.25 27.82 -13.00
C ARG A 238 -6.05 27.09 -11.67
N ARG A 239 -4.79 26.82 -11.30
CA ARG A 239 -4.45 26.14 -10.04
C ARG A 239 -4.85 26.97 -8.83
N TYR A 240 -4.67 28.29 -8.86
CA TYR A 240 -5.09 29.20 -7.79
C TYR A 240 -6.60 29.15 -7.56
N LYS A 241 -7.41 29.25 -8.61
CA LYS A 241 -8.88 29.15 -8.49
C LYS A 241 -9.32 27.82 -7.87
N ALA A 242 -8.72 26.71 -8.31
CA ALA A 242 -8.99 25.39 -7.74
C ALA A 242 -8.57 25.32 -6.26
N ALA A 243 -7.38 25.80 -5.92
CA ALA A 243 -6.86 25.81 -4.55
C ALA A 243 -7.73 26.64 -3.59
N VAL A 244 -8.27 27.79 -4.03
CA VAL A 244 -9.18 28.60 -3.22
C VAL A 244 -10.49 27.87 -2.95
N ALA A 245 -11.06 27.20 -3.96
CA ALA A 245 -12.27 26.40 -3.79
C ALA A 245 -12.03 25.24 -2.81
N ASP A 246 -10.96 24.47 -3.02
CA ASP A 246 -10.61 23.33 -2.16
C ASP A 246 -10.32 23.78 -0.72
N ARG A 247 -9.60 24.90 -0.53
CA ARG A 247 -9.36 25.48 0.80
C ARG A 247 -10.66 25.74 1.55
N ASN A 248 -11.69 26.28 0.88
CA ASN A 248 -12.96 26.57 1.53
C ASN A 248 -13.67 25.28 1.98
N ILE A 249 -13.63 24.22 1.17
CA ILE A 249 -14.16 22.90 1.51
C ILE A 249 -13.41 22.31 2.71
N GLN A 250 -12.07 22.34 2.69
CA GLN A 250 -11.26 21.82 3.78
C GLN A 250 -11.46 22.58 5.08
N ARG A 251 -11.59 23.92 5.01
CA ARG A 251 -11.88 24.75 6.19
C ARG A 251 -13.23 24.41 6.81
N GLU A 252 -14.25 24.21 5.98
CA GLU A 252 -15.57 23.81 6.45
C GLU A 252 -15.55 22.41 7.09
N GLY A 253 -14.89 21.45 6.43
CA GLY A 253 -14.74 20.09 6.94
C GLY A 253 -14.00 20.07 8.28
N HIS A 254 -12.90 20.83 8.40
CA HIS A 254 -12.16 20.96 9.64
C HIS A 254 -13.01 21.60 10.76
N ARG A 255 -13.75 22.67 10.45
CA ARG A 255 -14.65 23.30 11.42
C ARG A 255 -15.72 22.32 11.90
N GLY A 256 -16.41 21.65 10.99
CA GLY A 256 -17.46 20.69 11.33
C GLY A 256 -16.95 19.47 12.11
N LEU A 257 -15.69 19.07 11.91
CA LEU A 257 -15.05 18.04 12.71
C LEU A 257 -14.64 18.54 14.09
N SER A 258 -14.17 19.79 14.20
CA SER A 258 -13.62 20.35 15.45
C SER A 258 -14.72 20.84 16.40
N GLU A 259 -15.78 21.45 15.89
CA GLU A 259 -16.88 22.02 16.69
C GLU A 259 -17.52 21.06 17.71
N PRO A 260 -17.78 19.77 17.40
CA PRO A 260 -18.37 18.84 18.36
C PRO A 260 -17.36 18.20 19.33
N LEU A 261 -16.06 18.40 19.15
CA LEU A 261 -15.03 17.78 19.97
C LEU A 261 -14.74 18.59 21.24
N GLU A 262 -14.29 17.89 22.29
CA GLU A 262 -13.87 18.52 23.54
C GLU A 262 -12.65 19.43 23.32
N LYS A 263 -12.66 20.62 23.95
CA LYS A 263 -11.62 21.63 23.74
C LYS A 263 -10.24 21.17 24.21
N GLU A 264 -10.18 20.45 25.33
CA GLU A 264 -8.92 19.93 25.86
C GLU A 264 -8.29 18.92 24.89
N LEU A 265 -9.10 17.99 24.38
CA LEU A 265 -8.67 17.04 23.36
C LEU A 265 -8.15 17.73 22.08
N LEU A 266 -8.84 18.77 21.61
CA LEU A 266 -8.40 19.53 20.43
C LEU A 266 -7.03 20.19 20.64
N LEU A 267 -6.83 20.82 21.82
CA LEU A 267 -5.58 21.49 22.15
C LEU A 267 -4.41 20.50 22.23
N ASP A 268 -4.64 19.32 22.83
CA ASP A 268 -3.62 18.27 22.91
C ASP A 268 -3.19 17.77 21.52
N TRP A 269 -4.17 17.54 20.63
CA TRP A 269 -3.90 17.11 19.25
C TRP A 269 -3.22 18.19 18.41
N GLU A 270 -3.65 19.45 18.56
CA GLU A 270 -3.03 20.60 17.88
C GLU A 270 -1.57 20.77 18.32
N ALA A 271 -1.30 20.68 19.63
CA ALA A 271 0.06 20.72 20.17
C ALA A 271 0.94 19.59 19.60
N MET A 272 0.42 18.36 19.53
CA MET A 272 1.13 17.21 18.97
C MET A 272 1.47 17.41 17.49
N CYS A 273 0.54 17.99 16.70
CA CYS A 273 0.77 18.27 15.29
C CYS A 273 1.80 19.40 15.09
N VAL A 274 1.74 20.46 15.90
CA VAL A 274 2.70 21.57 15.84
C VAL A 274 4.11 21.12 16.22
N GLU A 275 4.24 20.31 17.28
CA GLU A 275 5.53 19.73 17.69
C GLU A 275 6.08 18.82 16.59
N TRP A 276 5.24 17.95 16.04
CA TRP A 276 5.61 17.10 14.91
C TRP A 276 6.08 17.93 13.71
N ASP A 277 5.34 18.95 13.29
CA ASP A 277 5.65 19.77 12.12
C ASP A 277 6.93 20.59 12.27
N ALA A 278 7.23 21.04 13.49
CA ALA A 278 8.44 21.80 13.80
C ALA A 278 9.71 20.93 13.84
N ASP A 279 9.57 19.63 14.08
CA ASP A 279 10.70 18.71 14.18
C ASP A 279 11.38 18.45 12.83
N ASN A 280 12.70 18.37 12.84
CA ASN A 280 13.51 18.15 11.64
C ASN A 280 13.66 16.65 11.34
N PHE A 281 14.12 16.32 10.13
CA PHE A 281 14.42 14.93 9.81
C PHE A 281 15.80 14.52 10.39
N PRO A 282 15.93 13.34 11.02
CA PRO A 282 14.87 12.36 11.33
C PRO A 282 13.99 12.86 12.47
N LYS A 283 12.67 12.65 12.35
CA LYS A 283 11.70 13.08 13.38
C LYS A 283 11.83 12.20 14.61
N SER A 284 11.89 12.85 15.76
CA SER A 284 11.91 12.31 17.12
C SER A 284 10.62 12.58 17.88
N ALA A 285 9.86 13.60 17.49
CA ALA A 285 8.55 13.92 18.05
C ALA A 285 7.57 12.75 17.87
N LYS A 286 6.59 12.65 18.79
CA LYS A 286 5.53 11.64 18.70
C LYS A 286 4.74 11.83 17.41
N ASN A 287 4.53 10.75 16.66
CA ASN A 287 3.82 10.80 15.38
C ASN A 287 2.28 10.85 15.61
N PRO A 288 1.60 11.97 15.33
CA PRO A 288 0.15 12.05 15.49
C PRO A 288 -0.61 11.29 14.40
N TYR A 289 0.05 10.94 13.29
CA TYR A 289 -0.57 10.32 12.11
C TYR A 289 -0.38 8.80 12.08
N GLU A 290 0.39 8.26 13.03
CA GLU A 290 0.45 6.83 13.26
C GLU A 290 -0.75 6.42 14.09
N THR A 291 -1.69 5.74 13.45
CA THR A 291 -2.73 5.04 14.16
C THR A 291 -2.15 3.70 14.60
N ASP A 292 -1.96 3.51 15.89
CA ASP A 292 -1.79 2.17 16.45
C ASP A 292 -2.90 1.28 15.89
N GLY A 293 -2.57 0.08 15.44
CA GLY A 293 -3.53 -0.84 14.83
C GLY A 293 -4.64 -1.19 15.80
N ILE A 294 -5.70 -0.36 15.86
CA ILE A 294 -6.86 -0.55 16.72
C ILE A 294 -7.64 -1.82 16.31
N THR A 295 -7.32 -2.41 15.15
CA THR A 295 -7.99 -3.61 14.66
C THR A 295 -7.07 -4.82 14.75
N ILE A 296 -7.37 -5.72 15.69
CA ILE A 296 -6.75 -7.05 15.73
C ILE A 296 -7.47 -7.87 14.65
N SER A 297 -6.77 -8.18 13.56
CA SER A 297 -7.36 -9.00 12.49
C SER A 297 -7.60 -10.43 12.95
N GLU A 298 -8.51 -11.14 12.29
CA GLU A 298 -8.78 -12.55 12.59
C GLU A 298 -7.51 -13.40 12.45
N ALA A 299 -6.65 -13.06 11.49
CA ALA A 299 -5.35 -13.71 11.30
C ALA A 299 -4.40 -13.47 12.49
N GLN A 300 -4.39 -12.27 13.06
CA GLN A 300 -3.57 -11.95 14.23
C GLN A 300 -4.09 -12.68 15.48
N VAL A 301 -5.41 -12.72 15.70
CA VAL A 301 -6.01 -13.51 16.80
C VAL A 301 -5.68 -15.00 16.65
N LYS A 302 -5.79 -15.57 15.46
CA LYS A 302 -5.42 -16.98 15.20
C LYS A 302 -3.95 -17.24 15.53
N LYS A 303 -3.05 -16.32 15.19
CA LYS A 303 -1.63 -16.42 15.51
C LYS A 303 -1.38 -16.35 17.03
N ASP A 304 -2.05 -15.44 17.71
CA ASP A 304 -1.91 -15.26 19.16
C ASP A 304 -2.43 -16.48 19.92
N LEU A 305 -3.60 -17.03 19.53
CA LEU A 305 -4.14 -18.27 20.08
C LEU A 305 -3.22 -19.47 19.82
N ALA A 306 -2.56 -19.55 18.65
CA ALA A 306 -1.59 -20.60 18.37
C ALA A 306 -0.34 -20.48 19.25
N LEU A 307 0.13 -19.24 19.52
CA LEU A 307 1.25 -18.99 20.43
C LEU A 307 0.89 -19.30 21.89
N GLU A 308 -0.32 -18.96 22.33
CA GLU A 308 -0.84 -19.33 23.65
C GLU A 308 -0.89 -20.86 23.82
N GLU A 309 -1.35 -21.59 22.81
CA GLU A 309 -1.37 -23.05 22.82
C GLU A 309 0.03 -23.66 22.87
N GLN A 310 0.98 -23.13 22.09
CA GLN A 310 2.39 -23.58 22.16
C GLN A 310 2.98 -23.37 23.55
N LYS A 311 2.71 -22.23 24.20
CA LYS A 311 3.14 -21.97 25.58
C LYS A 311 2.50 -22.95 26.56
N ARG A 312 1.22 -23.26 26.40
CA ARG A 312 0.49 -24.22 27.25
C ARG A 312 1.09 -25.63 27.14
N LEU A 313 1.38 -26.09 25.93
CA LEU A 313 2.02 -27.39 25.69
C LEU A 313 3.44 -27.43 26.25
N ALA A 314 4.22 -26.35 26.09
CA ALA A 314 5.56 -26.24 26.66
C ALA A 314 5.56 -26.24 28.20
N ALA A 315 4.49 -25.74 28.83
CA ALA A 315 4.28 -25.78 30.28
C ALA A 315 3.72 -27.12 30.80
N GLY A 316 3.63 -28.16 29.96
CA GLY A 316 3.16 -29.49 30.34
C GLY A 316 1.66 -29.73 30.13
N GLY A 317 0.97 -28.88 29.37
CA GLY A 317 -0.43 -29.09 29.01
C GLY A 317 -0.63 -30.29 28.08
N VAL A 318 -1.75 -31.00 28.24
CA VAL A 318 -2.12 -32.14 27.39
C VAL A 318 -2.88 -31.66 26.15
N ALA A 319 -2.55 -32.20 24.97
CA ALA A 319 -3.33 -32.04 23.75
C ALA A 319 -4.45 -33.09 23.70
N PHE A 320 -5.70 -32.65 23.57
CA PHE A 320 -6.87 -33.55 23.59
C PHE A 320 -7.16 -34.19 22.22
N HIS A 321 -6.70 -33.58 21.13
CA HIS A 321 -6.88 -34.03 19.74
C HIS A 321 -5.75 -33.44 18.87
N GLU A 322 -5.60 -33.93 17.63
CA GLU A 322 -4.68 -33.34 16.64
C GLU A 322 -5.06 -31.89 16.28
N THR A 323 -6.37 -31.61 16.30
CA THR A 323 -6.91 -30.25 16.16
C THR A 323 -6.73 -29.50 17.49
N THR A 324 -6.48 -28.20 17.45
CA THR A 324 -6.45 -27.36 18.66
C THR A 324 -7.84 -26.78 18.94
N ALA A 325 -8.10 -26.32 20.16
CA ALA A 325 -9.37 -25.66 20.50
C ALA A 325 -9.66 -24.44 19.60
N ALA A 326 -8.63 -23.62 19.34
CA ALA A 326 -8.71 -22.50 18.40
C ALA A 326 -8.93 -22.95 16.94
N GLY A 327 -8.34 -24.08 16.54
CA GLY A 327 -8.55 -24.69 15.22
C GLY A 327 -9.98 -25.22 15.05
N PHE A 328 -10.55 -25.82 16.09
CA PHE A 328 -11.96 -26.24 16.12
C PHE A 328 -12.90 -25.05 15.95
N LEU A 329 -12.68 -23.97 16.72
CA LEU A 329 -13.48 -22.74 16.60
C LEU A 329 -13.36 -22.12 15.22
N SER A 330 -12.14 -21.99 14.70
CA SER A 330 -11.89 -21.44 13.35
C SER A 330 -12.62 -22.25 12.29
N TYR A 331 -12.57 -23.58 12.38
CA TYR A 331 -13.28 -24.48 11.46
C TYR A 331 -14.81 -24.31 11.56
N GLY A 332 -15.36 -24.15 12.77
CA GLY A 332 -16.78 -23.86 12.97
C GLY A 332 -17.20 -22.52 12.37
N LEU A 333 -16.43 -21.46 12.61
CA LEU A 333 -16.71 -20.13 12.04
C LEU A 333 -16.68 -20.14 10.51
N GLU A 334 -15.72 -20.85 9.91
CA GLU A 334 -15.67 -21.05 8.45
C GLU A 334 -16.89 -21.80 7.92
N LEU A 335 -17.37 -22.83 8.65
CA LEU A 335 -18.59 -23.55 8.26
C LEU A 335 -19.83 -22.68 8.34
N GLU A 336 -19.94 -21.83 9.35
CA GLU A 336 -21.03 -20.87 9.46
C GLU A 336 -21.04 -19.90 8.26
N GLU A 337 -19.88 -19.42 7.83
CA GLU A 337 -19.76 -18.57 6.64
C GLU A 337 -20.18 -19.32 5.36
N VAL A 338 -19.77 -20.58 5.22
CA VAL A 338 -20.19 -21.43 4.10
C VAL A 338 -21.72 -21.65 4.11
N GLN A 339 -22.33 -21.91 5.26
CA GLN A 339 -23.79 -22.01 5.40
C GLN A 339 -24.48 -20.72 4.94
N ARG A 340 -24.02 -19.55 5.42
CA ARG A 340 -24.57 -18.24 5.02
C ARG A 340 -24.41 -17.97 3.53
N ARG A 341 -23.26 -18.34 2.93
CA ARG A 341 -23.00 -18.19 1.50
C ARG A 341 -23.93 -19.08 0.66
N ILE A 342 -24.10 -20.35 1.03
CA ILE A 342 -25.02 -21.27 0.34
C ILE A 342 -26.46 -20.74 0.44
N LYS A 343 -26.92 -20.24 1.60
CA LYS A 343 -28.25 -19.62 1.73
C LYS A 343 -28.46 -18.45 0.75
N ARG A 344 -27.44 -17.60 0.57
CA ARG A 344 -27.49 -16.50 -0.42
C ARG A 344 -27.58 -17.04 -1.84
N LEU A 345 -26.75 -18.02 -2.20
CA LEU A 345 -26.77 -18.66 -3.52
C LEU A 345 -28.11 -19.34 -3.83
N VAL A 346 -28.71 -20.03 -2.85
CA VAL A 346 -30.05 -20.63 -3.00
C VAL A 346 -31.09 -19.55 -3.34
N LYS A 347 -31.04 -18.41 -2.65
CA LYS A 347 -31.96 -17.28 -2.89
C LYS A 347 -31.74 -16.60 -4.24
N GLU A 348 -30.52 -16.61 -4.77
CA GLU A 348 -30.18 -16.06 -6.09
C GLU A 348 -30.54 -17.00 -7.23
N THR A 349 -30.25 -18.30 -7.09
CA THR A 349 -30.59 -19.34 -8.07
C THR A 349 -32.10 -19.49 -8.22
N ALA A 350 -32.87 -19.30 -7.14
CA ALA A 350 -34.33 -19.23 -7.19
C ALA A 350 -34.87 -18.09 -8.07
N LYS A 351 -34.05 -17.08 -8.42
CA LYS A 351 -34.42 -15.95 -9.29
C LYS A 351 -33.94 -16.10 -10.74
N GLN A 352 -32.99 -16.99 -11.01
CA GLN A 352 -32.38 -17.16 -12.34
C GLN A 352 -32.10 -18.66 -12.57
N THR A 353 -33.08 -19.37 -13.11
CA THR A 353 -33.01 -20.80 -13.39
C THR A 353 -32.14 -21.09 -14.61
N THR A 354 -31.02 -21.77 -14.40
CA THR A 354 -30.19 -22.40 -15.44
C THR A 354 -29.57 -23.68 -14.85
N ASP A 355 -29.73 -24.82 -15.52
CA ASP A 355 -29.38 -26.17 -15.03
C ASP A 355 -27.93 -26.30 -14.52
N ARG A 356 -26.99 -25.55 -15.12
CA ARG A 356 -25.57 -25.53 -14.71
C ARG A 356 -25.35 -24.98 -13.28
N LYS A 357 -26.22 -24.07 -12.81
CA LYS A 357 -26.15 -23.50 -11.45
C LYS A 357 -26.67 -24.50 -10.40
N GLU A 358 -27.60 -25.38 -10.76
CA GLU A 358 -28.17 -26.38 -9.84
C GLU A 358 -27.19 -27.53 -9.54
N GLY A 359 -26.44 -27.98 -10.54
CA GLY A 359 -25.37 -28.98 -10.34
C GLY A 359 -24.29 -28.49 -9.38
N THR A 360 -23.85 -27.23 -9.55
CA THR A 360 -22.84 -26.59 -8.69
C THR A 360 -23.33 -26.43 -7.25
N LEU A 361 -24.62 -26.10 -7.06
CA LEU A 361 -25.23 -25.97 -5.73
C LEU A 361 -25.30 -27.32 -4.99
N THR A 362 -25.61 -28.39 -5.72
CA THR A 362 -25.70 -29.74 -5.16
C THR A 362 -24.34 -30.24 -4.69
N GLU A 363 -23.28 -29.99 -5.47
CA GLU A 363 -21.90 -30.30 -5.09
C GLU A 363 -21.48 -29.54 -3.81
N GLN A 364 -21.78 -28.24 -3.73
CA GLN A 364 -21.48 -27.44 -2.54
C GLN A 364 -22.24 -27.92 -1.29
N ARG A 365 -23.50 -28.35 -1.44
CA ARG A 365 -24.27 -28.96 -0.34
C ARG A 365 -23.67 -30.28 0.13
N ASN A 366 -23.22 -31.14 -0.80
CA ASN A 366 -22.60 -32.41 -0.45
C ASN A 366 -21.27 -32.21 0.30
N LEU A 367 -20.44 -31.26 -0.14
CA LEU A 367 -19.21 -30.89 0.55
C LEU A 367 -19.50 -30.35 1.95
N LEU A 368 -20.51 -29.49 2.11
CA LEU A 368 -20.90 -28.96 3.41
C LEU A 368 -21.39 -30.08 4.36
N ARG A 369 -22.20 -31.03 3.88
CA ARG A 369 -22.63 -32.19 4.69
C ARG A 369 -21.46 -32.99 5.23
N ALA A 370 -20.47 -33.28 4.37
CA ALA A 370 -19.28 -34.02 4.79
C ALA A 370 -18.50 -33.27 5.86
N ARG A 371 -18.34 -31.96 5.70
CA ARG A 371 -17.63 -31.10 6.65
C ARG A 371 -18.35 -30.94 7.99
N LEU A 372 -19.69 -30.81 7.98
CA LEU A 372 -20.51 -30.73 9.19
C LEU A 372 -20.41 -31.99 10.03
N ARG A 373 -20.44 -33.18 9.41
CA ARG A 373 -20.25 -34.45 10.14
C ARG A 373 -18.90 -34.52 10.86
N ASN A 374 -17.84 -34.06 10.19
CA ASN A 374 -16.51 -33.99 10.82
C ASN A 374 -16.48 -32.98 11.97
N TYR A 375 -17.16 -31.84 11.81
CA TYR A 375 -17.27 -30.83 12.88
C TYR A 375 -18.05 -31.35 14.08
N GLU A 376 -19.16 -32.07 13.88
CA GLU A 376 -19.94 -32.68 14.96
C GLU A 376 -19.10 -33.62 15.83
N GLN A 377 -18.24 -34.42 15.22
CA GLN A 377 -17.32 -35.30 15.95
C GLN A 377 -16.35 -34.50 16.85
N LEU A 378 -15.81 -33.40 16.33
CA LEU A 378 -14.94 -32.49 17.11
C LEU A 378 -15.72 -31.75 18.20
N ALA A 379 -16.97 -31.35 17.92
CA ALA A 379 -17.80 -30.62 18.87
C ALA A 379 -18.04 -31.42 20.16
N TYR A 380 -18.26 -32.74 20.07
CA TYR A 380 -18.39 -33.58 21.26
C TYR A 380 -17.10 -33.71 22.08
N MET A 381 -15.93 -33.43 21.51
CA MET A 381 -14.64 -33.46 22.22
C MET A 381 -14.36 -32.17 22.98
N TYR A 382 -14.61 -30.99 22.38
CA TYR A 382 -14.37 -29.69 23.02
C TYR A 382 -15.57 -29.15 23.80
N MET A 383 -16.78 -29.60 23.49
CA MET A 383 -18.01 -29.27 24.19
C MET A 383 -18.61 -30.53 24.81
N LEU A 384 -17.92 -31.11 25.79
CA LEU A 384 -18.27 -32.39 26.41
C LEU A 384 -19.71 -32.45 26.94
N GLY A 385 -20.25 -31.34 27.44
CA GLY A 385 -21.63 -31.28 27.93
C GLY A 385 -22.68 -31.08 26.83
N LEU A 386 -22.28 -30.99 25.55
CA LEU A 386 -23.18 -30.71 24.42
C LEU A 386 -24.23 -31.80 24.24
N LEU A 387 -23.83 -33.07 24.34
CA LEU A 387 -24.76 -34.20 24.20
C LEU A 387 -25.84 -34.15 25.29
N GLN A 388 -25.44 -33.95 26.54
CA GLN A 388 -26.38 -33.83 27.66
C GLN A 388 -27.28 -32.61 27.51
N TYR A 389 -26.74 -31.49 27.00
CA TYR A 389 -27.49 -30.29 26.72
C TYR A 389 -28.54 -30.52 25.63
N GLN A 390 -28.19 -31.18 24.53
CA GLN A 390 -29.12 -31.53 23.44
C GLN A 390 -30.26 -32.44 23.93
N ILE A 391 -29.95 -33.47 24.73
CA ILE A 391 -30.95 -34.35 25.35
C ILE A 391 -31.92 -33.55 26.24
N ASN A 392 -31.39 -32.64 27.06
CA ASN A 392 -32.21 -31.78 27.92
C ASN A 392 -33.09 -30.82 27.10
N LEU A 393 -32.61 -30.36 25.94
CA LEU A 393 -33.36 -29.49 25.03
C LEU A 393 -34.53 -30.24 24.40
N GLN A 394 -34.30 -31.47 23.92
CA GLN A 394 -35.35 -32.33 23.36
C GLN A 394 -36.43 -32.66 24.40
N ARG A 395 -36.05 -32.95 25.66
CA ARG A 395 -36.99 -33.17 26.76
C ARG A 395 -37.81 -31.94 27.14
N ARG A 396 -37.31 -30.72 26.90
CA ARG A 396 -38.05 -29.48 27.15
C ARG A 396 -39.00 -29.13 26.02
N ASN A 397 -38.65 -29.49 24.79
CA ASN A 397 -39.47 -29.24 23.60
C ASN A 397 -40.58 -30.30 23.40
N THR A 398 -40.49 -31.43 24.08
CA THR A 398 -41.54 -32.46 24.12
C THR A 398 -42.35 -32.32 25.41
N SER A 399 -43.66 -32.04 25.30
CA SER A 399 -44.65 -32.15 26.39
C SER A 399 -44.65 -33.60 26.98
N PRO A 400 -45.14 -33.85 28.21
CA PRO A 400 -44.80 -35.05 28.98
C PRO A 400 -45.25 -36.39 28.36
N PRO A 401 -44.57 -37.50 28.68
CA PRO A 401 -44.58 -38.72 27.87
C PRO A 401 -45.79 -39.61 28.17
N THR A 402 -46.50 -40.05 27.13
CA THR A 402 -47.31 -41.26 27.20
C THR A 402 -46.37 -42.46 27.07
N LEU A 403 -46.36 -43.32 28.09
CA LEU A 403 -45.56 -44.53 28.21
C LEU A 403 -45.78 -45.50 27.04
N LEU A 404 -44.74 -45.74 26.22
CA LEU A 404 -44.56 -47.00 25.48
C LEU A 404 -43.06 -47.37 25.43
N PRO A 405 -42.70 -48.67 25.46
CA PRO A 405 -41.33 -49.10 25.70
C PRO A 405 -40.49 -49.16 24.42
N ALA A 406 -39.21 -48.86 24.63
CA ALA A 406 -38.02 -49.09 23.81
C ALA A 406 -38.21 -49.91 22.51
N ALA A 407 -38.10 -49.22 21.38
CA ALA A 407 -37.50 -49.77 20.18
C ALA A 407 -36.39 -48.81 19.72
N SER A 408 -35.18 -49.36 19.62
CA SER A 408 -33.94 -48.74 19.15
C SER A 408 -34.15 -47.89 17.89
N GLN A 409 -34.19 -46.57 18.08
CA GLN A 409 -34.05 -45.58 17.01
C GLN A 409 -32.72 -44.84 17.20
N PRO A 410 -31.99 -44.49 16.12
CA PRO A 410 -30.77 -43.70 16.22
C PRO A 410 -31.07 -42.35 16.88
N LEU A 411 -30.21 -41.92 17.82
CA LEU A 411 -30.31 -40.73 18.67
C LEU A 411 -30.16 -39.37 17.94
N VAL A 412 -30.46 -39.29 16.64
CA VAL A 412 -30.25 -38.07 15.85
C VAL A 412 -31.52 -37.77 15.07
N GLU A 413 -32.26 -36.72 15.46
CA GLU A 413 -33.30 -36.16 14.60
C GLU A 413 -32.70 -35.87 13.22
N PRO A 414 -33.45 -36.02 12.11
CA PRO A 414 -32.94 -35.64 10.82
C PRO A 414 -32.65 -34.14 10.88
N SER A 415 -31.36 -33.79 10.89
CA SER A 415 -30.89 -32.47 10.49
C SER A 415 -31.72 -32.06 9.27
N SER A 416 -32.23 -30.82 9.25
CA SER A 416 -32.91 -30.25 8.08
C SER A 416 -32.33 -30.83 6.78
N ASP A 417 -33.19 -31.32 5.89
CA ASP A 417 -32.81 -32.03 4.65
C ASP A 417 -31.76 -31.26 3.81
N LYS A 418 -31.68 -29.95 4.08
CA LYS A 418 -30.71 -28.99 3.57
C LYS A 418 -29.58 -28.72 4.59
N PRO A 419 -28.31 -28.99 4.24
CA PRO A 419 -27.17 -28.80 5.15
C PRO A 419 -26.96 -27.35 5.58
N GLU A 420 -27.37 -26.38 4.77
CA GLU A 420 -27.29 -24.96 5.13
C GLU A 420 -28.20 -24.58 6.32
N ASP A 421 -29.25 -25.36 6.59
CA ASP A 421 -30.21 -25.10 7.67
C ASP A 421 -29.96 -25.99 8.91
N SER A 422 -28.94 -26.85 8.86
CA SER A 422 -28.51 -27.62 10.02
C SER A 422 -27.96 -26.71 11.13
N ILE A 423 -28.25 -27.07 12.38
CA ILE A 423 -27.81 -26.31 13.55
C ILE A 423 -26.31 -26.55 13.75
N LEU A 424 -25.51 -25.51 13.60
CA LEU A 424 -24.10 -25.53 13.95
C LEU A 424 -23.94 -25.12 15.42
N TRP A 425 -23.48 -26.05 16.24
CA TRP A 425 -23.24 -25.81 17.67
C TRP A 425 -21.86 -25.17 17.87
N LEU A 426 -21.87 -23.88 18.22
CA LEU A 426 -20.73 -23.11 18.72
C LEU A 426 -20.98 -22.74 20.19
N PRO A 427 -19.96 -22.39 20.98
CA PRO A 427 -20.15 -21.88 22.34
C PRO A 427 -21.18 -20.74 22.43
N SER A 428 -21.20 -19.85 21.43
CA SER A 428 -22.17 -18.75 21.32
C SER A 428 -23.62 -19.22 21.16
N SER A 429 -23.86 -20.40 20.59
CA SER A 429 -25.18 -21.04 20.47
C SER A 429 -25.74 -21.55 21.81
N ILE A 430 -24.90 -21.59 22.86
CA ILE A 430 -25.28 -22.04 24.21
C ILE A 430 -25.55 -20.81 25.10
N PRO A 431 -26.63 -20.80 25.91
CA PRO A 431 -26.87 -19.73 26.89
C PRO A 431 -25.69 -19.54 27.83
N ALA A 432 -25.32 -18.29 28.13
CA ALA A 432 -24.12 -17.93 28.90
C ALA A 432 -23.99 -18.72 30.22
N GLN A 433 -25.10 -18.86 30.96
CA GLN A 433 -25.17 -19.59 32.24
C GLN A 433 -24.83 -21.09 32.15
N MET A 434 -24.86 -21.66 30.95
CA MET A 434 -24.61 -23.08 30.68
C MET A 434 -23.29 -23.32 29.97
N ARG A 435 -22.60 -22.27 29.49
CA ARG A 435 -21.35 -22.42 28.72
C ARG A 435 -20.25 -23.10 29.54
N GLU A 436 -20.10 -22.76 30.81
CA GLU A 436 -19.12 -23.40 31.71
C GLU A 436 -19.40 -24.90 31.92
N LYS A 437 -20.67 -25.33 31.81
CA LYS A 437 -21.07 -26.73 31.97
C LYS A 437 -21.00 -27.54 30.68
N VAL A 438 -21.03 -26.86 29.53
CA VAL A 438 -21.11 -27.46 28.20
C VAL A 438 -19.78 -27.45 27.48
N CYS A 439 -19.07 -26.33 27.56
CA CYS A 439 -17.82 -26.06 26.86
C CYS A 439 -16.61 -26.35 27.75
N GLN A 440 -15.48 -26.70 27.13
CA GLN A 440 -14.20 -26.67 27.80
C GLN A 440 -13.85 -25.25 28.31
N LEU A 441 -13.09 -25.19 29.41
CA LEU A 441 -12.60 -23.93 29.98
C LEU A 441 -11.86 -23.09 28.93
N GLY A 442 -12.18 -21.80 28.84
CA GLY A 442 -11.54 -20.87 27.91
C GLY A 442 -12.10 -20.89 26.49
N LEU A 443 -12.92 -21.88 26.12
CA LEU A 443 -13.44 -22.02 24.76
C LEU A 443 -14.42 -20.89 24.37
N PRO A 444 -15.36 -20.45 25.24
CA PRO A 444 -16.21 -19.29 24.94
C PRO A 444 -15.41 -18.00 24.74
N GLU A 445 -14.40 -17.74 25.58
CA GLU A 445 -13.57 -16.53 25.51
C GLU A 445 -12.71 -16.50 24.23
N MET A 446 -12.21 -17.66 23.80
CA MET A 446 -11.54 -17.79 22.50
C MET A 446 -12.48 -17.50 21.33
N GLU A 447 -13.74 -17.95 21.39
CA GLU A 447 -14.73 -17.62 20.37
C GLU A 447 -15.02 -16.12 20.35
N ASP A 448 -15.21 -15.48 21.52
CA ASP A 448 -15.47 -14.04 21.62
C ASP A 448 -14.35 -13.22 20.98
N LYS A 449 -13.07 -13.55 21.23
CA LYS A 449 -11.91 -12.91 20.57
C LYS A 449 -11.96 -13.07 19.04
N LEU A 450 -12.25 -14.27 18.54
CA LEU A 450 -12.34 -14.53 17.10
C LEU A 450 -13.52 -13.78 16.46
N ARG A 451 -14.65 -13.69 17.15
CA ARG A 451 -15.85 -12.97 16.69
C ARG A 451 -15.63 -11.46 16.65
N GLU A 452 -14.98 -10.90 17.67
CA GLU A 452 -14.62 -9.49 17.70
C GLU A 452 -13.72 -9.14 16.50
N ALA A 453 -12.69 -9.96 16.24
CA ALA A 453 -11.81 -9.80 15.09
C ALA A 453 -12.57 -9.92 13.76
N GLN A 454 -13.48 -10.89 13.61
CA GLN A 454 -14.35 -11.00 12.44
C GLN A 454 -15.21 -9.74 12.22
N CYS A 455 -15.75 -9.15 13.30
CA CYS A 455 -16.51 -7.91 13.22
C CYS A 455 -15.64 -6.73 12.79
N GLN A 456 -14.42 -6.64 13.30
CA GLN A 456 -13.46 -5.60 12.91
C GLN A 456 -13.05 -5.74 11.45
N ASP A 457 -12.69 -6.96 11.00
CA ASP A 457 -12.34 -7.25 9.60
C ASP A 457 -13.52 -6.96 8.64
N ALA A 458 -14.73 -7.34 9.03
CA ALA A 458 -15.94 -7.04 8.26
C ALA A 458 -16.22 -5.54 8.19
N LEU A 459 -16.05 -4.81 9.30
CA LEU A 459 -16.21 -3.35 9.34
C LEU A 459 -15.19 -2.66 8.44
N GLU A 460 -13.92 -3.09 8.48
CA GLU A 460 -12.88 -2.54 7.61
C GLU A 460 -13.14 -2.85 6.14
N SER A 461 -13.60 -4.06 5.81
CA SER A 461 -14.04 -4.43 4.46
C SER A 461 -15.18 -3.53 3.97
N VAL A 462 -16.20 -3.28 4.81
CA VAL A 462 -17.30 -2.36 4.47
C VAL A 462 -16.78 -0.93 4.25
N ARG A 463 -15.96 -0.41 5.16
CA ARG A 463 -15.34 0.92 5.02
C ARG A 463 -14.54 1.02 3.73
N HIS A 464 -13.75 0.00 3.41
CA HIS A 464 -12.95 -0.07 2.20
C HIS A 464 -13.83 -0.07 0.93
N ILE A 465 -14.85 -0.93 0.88
CA ILE A 465 -15.79 -0.99 -0.25
C ILE A 465 -16.55 0.34 -0.42
N LEU A 466 -16.99 0.97 0.67
CA LEU A 466 -17.66 2.27 0.63
C LEU A 466 -16.72 3.38 0.15
N LYS A 467 -15.46 3.39 0.58
CA LYS A 467 -14.43 4.31 0.08
C LYS A 467 -14.22 4.12 -1.43
N ILE A 468 -14.09 2.88 -1.91
CA ILE A 468 -13.97 2.57 -3.34
C ILE A 468 -15.21 3.02 -4.11
N LYS A 469 -16.40 2.64 -3.65
CA LYS A 469 -17.67 2.98 -4.31
C LYS A 469 -17.85 4.49 -4.42
N THR A 470 -17.57 5.22 -3.34
CA THR A 470 -17.60 6.69 -3.33
C THR A 470 -16.64 7.26 -4.37
N ARG A 471 -15.39 6.78 -4.41
CA ARG A 471 -14.41 7.19 -5.45
C ARG A 471 -14.90 6.88 -6.86
N MET A 472 -15.47 5.70 -7.10
CA MET A 472 -16.02 5.33 -8.42
C MET A 472 -17.17 6.23 -8.83
N ILE A 473 -18.09 6.57 -7.91
CA ILE A 473 -19.20 7.48 -8.17
C ILE A 473 -18.70 8.89 -8.47
N LEU A 474 -17.78 9.42 -7.64
CA LEU A 474 -17.18 10.73 -7.88
C LEU A 474 -16.45 10.80 -9.21
N PHE A 475 -15.69 9.74 -9.55
CA PHE A 475 -15.02 9.62 -10.84
C PHE A 475 -16.01 9.60 -12.00
N LYS A 476 -17.06 8.76 -11.92
CA LYS A 476 -18.12 8.69 -12.93
C LYS A 476 -18.78 10.04 -13.13
N ASN A 477 -19.21 10.70 -12.06
CA ASN A 477 -19.88 12.00 -12.12
C ASN A 477 -18.98 13.09 -12.73
N ARG A 478 -17.67 13.03 -12.48
CA ARG A 478 -16.72 14.02 -12.98
C ARG A 478 -16.32 13.80 -14.43
N ASN A 479 -16.13 12.55 -14.84
CA ASN A 479 -15.45 12.20 -16.09
C ASN A 479 -16.34 11.52 -17.13
N ILE A 480 -17.44 10.89 -16.72
CA ILE A 480 -18.39 10.22 -17.60
C ILE A 480 -19.64 11.10 -17.68
N ARG A 481 -19.63 12.06 -18.63
CA ARG A 481 -20.87 12.69 -19.09
C ARG A 481 -21.42 11.79 -20.19
N ALA A 482 -22.66 11.34 -20.05
CA ALA A 482 -23.35 10.74 -21.18
C ALA A 482 -23.38 11.78 -22.30
N SER A 483 -22.84 11.45 -23.47
CA SER A 483 -23.19 12.15 -24.70
C SER A 483 -24.70 11.98 -24.85
N ALA A 484 -25.47 13.00 -24.47
CA ALA A 484 -26.84 13.09 -24.89
C ALA A 484 -26.80 13.11 -26.42
N GLY A 485 -27.28 12.03 -27.04
CA GLY A 485 -27.42 11.94 -28.49
C GLY A 485 -28.24 13.12 -28.98
N GLY A 486 -27.60 14.00 -29.75
CA GLY A 486 -28.28 14.89 -30.67
C GLY A 486 -28.52 14.11 -31.96
N GLY A 487 -29.78 14.04 -32.36
CA GLY A 487 -30.20 13.49 -33.65
C GLY A 487 -29.99 14.45 -34.80
#